data_AF-A0A524LRR9-F1
#
_entry.id   AF-A0A524LRR9-F1
#
_cell.length_a   1.000
_cell.length_b   1.000
_cell.length_c   1.000
_cell.angle_alpha   90.00
_cell.angle_beta   90.00
_cell.angle_gamma   90.00
#
_symmetry.space_group_name_H-M   'P 1'
#
loop_
_entity.id
_entity.type
_entity.pdbx_description
1 polymer ?
#
loop_
_entity_poly.entity_id
_entity_poly.type
_entity_poly.pdbx_seq_one_letter_code
_entity_poly.pdbx_strand_id
1 'polypeptide(L)'
;NREPMLEVMQKHRDAVDDIDTEYGPEYLISAAREDWDSAIALGKKHGYRNAQATVLAPTGTIGLLMDCDTTGVEPDFALVKWKKLAGGGYFKIINQSLPRALKNLKYSSDEILDIVSYVLGHDSLAHAPHINPDALKKHGYDEIEIEEAEHDIEHMKMLNDFTRHVNPKKLKERGFSDIQIQEAYIYINGTESIENAPHLKPEHYPVFDTANKCGTGQRFIEPIGHVRMMAAVQPFLSGAISKTVNMPHEYTVEEIKDIYMKAWKMGLKAIAIYRDGSKGSQPLSSGNKTPDSKEESIQDKTEALLKEALKDIVHRGEKLRLPAKRIGFNYAATIGGQRIFFRTGEYKNGQMGEIFIDMFKAGASYKSLLNCFAVSVSLGLQYGVPLEKFVEKFIYTRFEPSGFTDHPNVRNATSPLDFIFRILAADYLGRTDLVQVQHNGVDDTSYDVAKDIAEKNVIKKVQSEDKSRVDDFLTRLDGDAPPCDHCGHITVRNGTCYRCLNCGNSMGCS
;
A
#
# COMPACT_ATOMS: atom_id res chain seq x y z
N ASN A 1 48.88 -27.17 -4.03
CA ASN A 1 48.03 -25.98 -3.73
C ASN A 1 47.53 -25.93 -2.28
N ARG A 2 47.95 -26.82 -1.36
CA ARG A 2 47.50 -26.78 0.03
C ARG A 2 47.94 -25.50 0.75
N GLU A 3 49.25 -25.21 0.77
CA GLU A 3 49.79 -24.03 1.46
C GLU A 3 49.23 -22.71 0.91
N PRO A 4 49.19 -22.45 -0.41
CA PRO A 4 48.56 -21.24 -0.93
C PRO A 4 47.08 -21.08 -0.55
N MET A 5 46.33 -22.18 -0.47
CA MET A 5 44.92 -22.11 -0.06
C MET A 5 44.78 -21.81 1.44
N LEU A 6 45.64 -22.39 2.27
CA LEU A 6 45.69 -22.08 3.70
C LEU A 6 46.05 -20.61 3.93
N GLU A 7 47.00 -20.05 3.16
CA GLU A 7 47.33 -18.63 3.21
C GLU A 7 46.14 -17.73 2.84
N VAL A 8 45.35 -18.10 1.83
CA VAL A 8 44.13 -17.35 1.47
C VAL A 8 43.10 -17.39 2.59
N MET A 9 42.87 -18.56 3.19
CA MET A 9 41.92 -18.70 4.30
C MET A 9 42.41 -17.96 5.56
N GLN A 10 43.73 -17.92 5.79
CA GLN A 10 44.33 -17.11 6.85
C GLN A 10 44.03 -15.62 6.62
N LYS A 11 44.16 -15.11 5.40
CA LYS A 11 43.78 -13.71 5.08
C LYS A 11 42.32 -13.41 5.38
N HIS A 12 41.41 -14.34 5.10
CA HIS A 12 39.99 -14.17 5.43
C HIS A 12 39.75 -14.11 6.94
N ARG A 13 40.42 -14.96 7.72
CA ARG A 13 40.39 -14.92 9.18
C ARG A 13 40.98 -13.59 9.66
N ASP A 14 42.16 -13.19 9.20
CA ASP A 14 42.85 -11.98 9.67
C ASP A 14 41.96 -10.73 9.47
N ALA A 15 41.22 -10.67 8.37
CA ALA A 15 40.26 -9.60 8.10
C ALA A 15 39.12 -9.48 9.13
N VAL A 16 38.84 -10.52 9.93
CA VAL A 16 37.88 -10.44 11.04
C VAL A 16 38.38 -9.51 12.14
N ASP A 17 39.70 -9.42 12.34
CA ASP A 17 40.28 -8.52 13.35
C ASP A 17 40.25 -7.05 12.91
N ASP A 18 40.04 -6.79 11.62
CA ASP A 18 39.84 -5.44 11.08
C ASP A 18 38.38 -4.94 11.23
N ILE A 19 37.46 -5.79 11.71
CA ILE A 19 36.08 -5.38 11.97
C ILE A 19 36.03 -4.43 13.16
N ASP A 20 35.48 -3.25 12.95
CA ASP A 20 35.30 -2.24 13.99
C ASP A 20 34.32 -2.71 15.07
N THR A 21 34.82 -2.90 16.28
CA THR A 21 34.07 -3.37 17.44
C THR A 21 33.10 -2.34 18.00
N GLU A 22 33.25 -1.05 17.63
CA GLU A 22 32.28 -0.01 18.01
C GLU A 22 30.94 -0.23 17.31
N TYR A 23 30.96 -0.65 16.05
CA TYR A 23 29.76 -0.79 15.21
C TYR A 23 29.27 -2.24 15.10
N GLY A 24 30.14 -3.23 15.32
CA GLY A 24 29.78 -4.64 15.25
C GLY A 24 29.36 -5.22 16.61
N PRO A 25 28.15 -5.80 16.74
CA PRO A 25 27.75 -6.49 17.96
C PRO A 25 28.75 -7.58 18.35
N GLU A 26 29.16 -7.61 19.61
CA GLU A 26 30.20 -8.52 20.11
C GLU A 26 29.91 -9.99 19.77
N TYR A 27 28.65 -10.41 19.85
CA TYR A 27 28.24 -11.78 19.53
C TYR A 27 28.44 -12.13 18.05
N LEU A 28 28.26 -11.19 17.12
CA LEU A 28 28.48 -11.41 15.68
C LEU A 28 29.97 -11.47 15.34
N ILE A 29 30.77 -10.60 15.95
CA ILE A 29 32.23 -10.61 15.77
C ILE A 29 32.81 -11.92 16.32
N SER A 30 32.34 -12.34 17.49
CA SER A 30 32.77 -13.61 18.11
C SER A 30 32.41 -14.81 17.24
N ALA A 31 31.18 -14.88 16.73
CA ALA A 31 30.76 -15.92 15.81
C ALA A 31 31.60 -15.93 14.51
N ALA A 32 31.88 -14.76 13.93
CA ALA A 32 32.73 -14.66 12.74
C ALA A 32 34.15 -15.17 13.00
N ARG A 33 34.73 -14.88 14.18
CA ARG A 33 36.04 -15.42 14.58
C ARG A 33 35.99 -16.93 14.71
N GLU A 34 35.00 -17.46 15.43
CA GLU A 34 34.83 -18.90 15.64
C GLU A 34 34.69 -19.68 14.32
N ASP A 35 33.91 -19.14 13.37
CA ASP A 35 33.70 -19.73 12.05
C ASP A 35 35.00 -19.80 11.25
N TRP A 36 35.77 -18.71 11.20
CA TRP A 36 37.03 -18.67 10.46
C TRP A 36 38.15 -19.48 11.14
N ASP A 37 38.22 -19.48 12.47
CA ASP A 37 39.16 -20.30 13.22
C ASP A 37 38.88 -21.79 12.98
N SER A 38 37.59 -22.18 12.95
CA SER A 38 37.15 -23.54 12.60
C SER A 38 37.50 -23.88 11.15
N ALA A 39 37.25 -22.97 10.21
CA ALA A 39 37.58 -23.16 8.79
C ALA A 39 39.08 -23.40 8.57
N ILE A 40 39.95 -22.71 9.32
CA ILE A 40 41.40 -22.89 9.27
C ILE A 40 41.80 -24.21 9.95
N ALA A 41 41.29 -24.51 11.14
CA ALA A 41 41.64 -25.72 11.87
C ALA A 41 41.28 -26.99 11.08
N LEU A 42 40.07 -27.04 10.53
CA LEU A 42 39.61 -28.13 9.68
C LEU A 42 40.37 -28.20 8.36
N GLY A 43 40.62 -27.04 7.73
CA GLY A 43 41.41 -26.96 6.50
C GLY A 43 42.85 -27.43 6.66
N LYS A 44 43.49 -27.14 7.80
CA LYS A 44 44.83 -27.66 8.13
C LYS A 44 44.79 -29.18 8.25
N LYS A 45 43.77 -29.75 8.90
CA LYS A 45 43.66 -31.19 9.12
C LYS A 45 43.29 -31.98 7.86
N HIS A 46 42.36 -31.47 7.06
CA HIS A 46 41.72 -32.22 5.97
C HIS A 46 42.01 -31.68 4.56
N GLY A 47 42.52 -30.45 4.45
CA GLY A 47 42.64 -29.74 3.18
C GLY A 47 41.31 -29.16 2.69
N TYR A 48 41.38 -28.41 1.59
CA TYR A 48 40.19 -27.84 0.91
C TYR A 48 39.99 -28.51 -0.44
N ARG A 49 38.73 -28.84 -0.76
CA ARG A 49 38.38 -29.49 -2.03
C ARG A 49 38.34 -28.50 -3.20
N ASN A 50 37.82 -27.29 -2.96
CA ASN A 50 37.57 -26.27 -3.97
C ASN A 50 38.66 -25.19 -3.91
N ALA A 51 39.22 -24.82 -5.06
CA ALA A 51 40.24 -23.76 -5.14
C ALA A 51 39.67 -22.35 -4.96
N GLN A 52 38.36 -22.19 -5.20
CA GLN A 52 37.58 -20.99 -4.92
C GLN A 52 36.23 -21.44 -4.39
N ALA A 53 35.75 -20.83 -3.30
CA ALA A 53 34.54 -21.25 -2.61
C ALA A 53 33.44 -20.17 -2.62
N THR A 54 33.81 -18.89 -2.71
CA THR A 54 32.92 -17.75 -2.49
C THR A 54 33.12 -16.69 -3.56
N VAL A 55 32.01 -16.16 -4.09
CA VAL A 55 31.97 -15.06 -5.06
C VAL A 55 30.60 -14.39 -4.93
N LEU A 56 30.53 -13.07 -5.17
CA LEU A 56 29.23 -12.39 -5.27
C LEU A 56 28.90 -12.16 -6.74
N ALA A 57 28.00 -12.99 -7.26
CA ALA A 57 27.51 -12.95 -8.63
C ALA A 57 26.34 -11.94 -8.78
N PRO A 58 26.05 -11.47 -10.01
CA PRO A 58 24.89 -10.62 -10.23
C PRO A 58 23.61 -11.46 -10.10
N THR A 59 22.69 -11.02 -9.23
CA THR A 59 21.45 -11.76 -8.92
C THR A 59 20.19 -11.12 -9.49
N GLY A 60 20.28 -10.23 -10.49
CA GLY A 60 19.12 -9.47 -10.99
C GLY A 60 17.87 -10.31 -11.28
N THR A 61 17.97 -11.34 -12.13
CA THR A 61 16.81 -12.17 -12.50
C THR A 61 16.27 -13.01 -11.34
N ILE A 62 17.17 -13.64 -10.57
CA ILE A 62 16.76 -14.51 -9.47
C ILE A 62 16.26 -13.72 -8.26
N GLY A 63 16.86 -12.56 -7.98
CA GLY A 63 16.43 -11.65 -6.92
C GLY A 63 15.02 -11.12 -7.19
N LEU A 64 14.71 -10.78 -8.44
CA LEU A 64 13.34 -10.43 -8.83
C LEU A 64 12.36 -11.61 -8.65
N LEU A 65 12.75 -12.83 -9.03
CA LEU A 65 11.93 -14.03 -8.85
C LEU A 65 11.69 -14.34 -7.37
N MET A 66 12.68 -14.07 -6.52
CA MET A 66 12.63 -14.29 -5.07
C MET A 66 12.08 -13.08 -4.30
N ASP A 67 11.58 -12.05 -5.00
CA ASP A 67 11.02 -10.84 -4.41
C ASP A 67 11.98 -10.14 -3.41
N CYS A 68 13.27 -10.13 -3.76
CA CYS A 68 14.29 -9.45 -2.98
C CYS A 68 14.31 -7.95 -3.35
N ASP A 69 14.20 -7.07 -2.34
CA ASP A 69 14.32 -5.63 -2.55
C ASP A 69 15.70 -5.26 -3.14
N THR A 70 16.77 -5.88 -2.63
CA THR A 70 18.17 -5.64 -3.01
C THR A 70 18.83 -6.86 -3.66
N THR A 71 19.74 -6.63 -4.62
CA THR A 71 20.49 -7.68 -5.31
C THR A 71 21.94 -7.79 -4.80
N GLY A 72 22.18 -8.72 -3.86
CA GLY A 72 23.52 -8.96 -3.32
C GLY A 72 23.93 -7.93 -2.25
N VAL A 73 25.06 -7.25 -2.44
CA VAL A 73 25.57 -6.18 -1.54
C VAL A 73 25.30 -4.78 -2.12
N GLU A 74 24.33 -4.70 -3.02
CA GLU A 74 23.86 -3.47 -3.62
C GLU A 74 22.89 -2.77 -2.66
N PRO A 75 23.00 -1.44 -2.46
CA PRO A 75 21.87 -0.71 -1.91
C PRO A 75 20.69 -0.85 -2.86
N ASP A 76 19.49 -0.65 -2.35
CA ASP A 76 18.32 -0.73 -3.21
C ASP A 76 18.40 0.31 -4.33
N PHE A 77 17.92 -0.05 -5.52
CA PHE A 77 18.01 0.78 -6.73
C PHE A 77 17.25 2.11 -6.58
N ALA A 78 16.01 2.03 -6.07
CA ALA A 78 15.11 3.14 -5.79
C ALA A 78 13.95 2.65 -4.90
N LEU A 79 13.26 3.52 -4.18
CA LEU A 79 12.09 3.17 -3.36
C LEU A 79 10.91 2.69 -4.21
N VAL A 80 10.72 3.32 -5.38
CA VAL A 80 9.79 2.90 -6.43
C VAL A 80 10.60 2.73 -7.72
N LYS A 81 10.45 1.58 -8.37
CA LYS A 81 11.22 1.22 -9.57
C LYS A 81 10.26 0.93 -10.71
N TRP A 82 10.59 1.41 -11.90
CA TRP A 82 9.79 1.19 -13.09
C TRP A 82 10.50 0.23 -14.03
N LYS A 83 9.90 -0.95 -14.26
CA LYS A 83 10.42 -1.96 -15.19
C LYS A 83 9.73 -1.85 -16.53
N LYS A 84 10.50 -1.65 -17.60
CA LYS A 84 9.96 -1.65 -18.97
C LYS A 84 9.68 -3.07 -19.45
N LEU A 85 8.49 -3.32 -19.97
CA LEU A 85 8.11 -4.62 -20.54
C LEU A 85 8.50 -4.73 -22.02
N ALA A 86 8.81 -5.94 -22.48
CA ALA A 86 9.24 -6.20 -23.86
C ALA A 86 8.16 -5.81 -24.90
N GLY A 87 6.88 -5.86 -24.53
CA GLY A 87 5.74 -5.46 -25.37
C GLY A 87 5.39 -3.97 -25.31
N GLY A 88 6.18 -3.14 -24.61
CA GLY A 88 5.80 -1.78 -24.26
C GLY A 88 5.07 -1.72 -22.91
N GLY A 89 5.02 -0.52 -22.32
CA GLY A 89 4.48 -0.30 -20.98
C GLY A 89 5.50 -0.49 -19.85
N TYR A 90 5.08 -0.13 -18.64
CA TYR A 90 5.89 -0.16 -17.42
C TYR A 90 5.18 -0.93 -16.31
N PHE A 91 5.97 -1.56 -15.45
CA PHE A 91 5.52 -2.23 -14.24
C PHE A 91 6.17 -1.57 -13.02
N LYS A 92 5.34 -1.15 -12.05
CA LYS A 92 5.75 -0.51 -10.80
C LYS A 92 6.20 -1.58 -9.81
N ILE A 93 7.44 -1.46 -9.30
CA ILE A 93 7.98 -2.31 -8.24
C ILE A 93 8.22 -1.43 -7.01
N ILE A 94 7.71 -1.87 -5.88
CA ILE A 94 7.70 -1.09 -4.64
C ILE A 94 8.61 -1.77 -3.62
N ASN A 95 9.50 -0.99 -2.99
CA ASN A 95 10.32 -1.47 -1.87
C ASN A 95 9.44 -1.89 -0.69
N GLN A 96 9.44 -3.18 -0.38
CA GLN A 96 8.60 -3.75 0.70
C GLN A 96 9.22 -3.56 2.09
N SER A 97 10.51 -3.21 2.14
CA SER A 97 11.22 -2.91 3.38
C SER A 97 10.84 -1.55 3.98
N LEU A 98 10.25 -0.63 3.21
CA LEU A 98 9.89 0.71 3.67
C LEU A 98 8.99 0.70 4.94
N PRO A 99 7.82 0.03 4.97
CA PRO A 99 6.98 -0.02 6.17
C PRO A 99 7.68 -0.71 7.35
N ARG A 100 8.46 -1.76 7.07
CA ARG A 100 9.19 -2.52 8.09
C ARG A 100 10.29 -1.69 8.74
N ALA A 101 11.03 -0.92 7.96
CA ALA A 101 12.06 -0.01 8.44
C ALA A 101 11.44 1.10 9.31
N LEU A 102 10.34 1.72 8.87
CA LEU A 102 9.62 2.72 9.67
C LEU A 102 9.11 2.15 11.00
N LYS A 103 8.57 0.92 10.99
CA LYS A 103 8.17 0.22 12.23
C LYS A 103 9.35 0.00 13.18
N ASN A 104 10.53 -0.36 12.65
CA ASN A 104 11.73 -0.53 13.46
C ASN A 104 12.22 0.81 14.05
N LEU A 105 12.08 1.90 13.30
CA LEU A 105 12.33 3.28 13.73
C LEU A 105 11.25 3.84 14.69
N LYS A 106 10.27 3.02 15.08
CA LYS A 106 9.25 3.32 16.10
C LYS A 106 8.19 4.34 15.68
N TYR A 107 7.93 4.50 14.38
CA TYR A 107 6.74 5.20 13.92
C TYR A 107 5.47 4.38 14.20
N SER A 108 4.39 5.08 14.49
CA SER A 108 3.05 4.51 14.67
C SER A 108 2.46 4.01 13.35
N SER A 109 1.44 3.16 13.42
CA SER A 109 0.78 2.63 12.22
C SER A 109 0.20 3.74 11.32
N ASP A 110 -0.30 4.82 11.91
CA ASP A 110 -0.89 5.94 11.17
C ASP A 110 0.20 6.77 10.48
N GLU A 111 1.29 7.08 11.19
CA GLU A 111 2.45 7.76 10.59
C GLU A 111 3.06 6.94 9.45
N ILE A 112 3.17 5.61 9.62
CA ILE A 112 3.65 4.71 8.57
C ILE A 112 2.74 4.77 7.35
N LEU A 113 1.42 4.72 7.55
CA LEU A 113 0.48 4.78 6.44
C LEU A 113 0.61 6.10 5.68
N ASP A 114 0.68 7.22 6.38
CA ASP A 114 0.83 8.54 5.77
C ASP A 114 2.14 8.67 4.98
N ILE A 115 3.27 8.19 5.54
CA ILE A 115 4.57 8.18 4.85
C ILE A 115 4.51 7.28 3.61
N VAL A 116 3.95 6.08 3.74
CA VAL A 116 3.88 5.11 2.64
C VAL A 116 2.97 5.64 1.52
N SER A 117 1.81 6.20 1.84
CA SER A 117 0.94 6.84 0.85
C SER A 117 1.59 8.04 0.19
N TYR A 118 2.40 8.81 0.92
CA TYR A 118 3.19 9.90 0.33
C TYR A 118 4.21 9.41 -0.71
N VAL A 119 4.89 8.29 -0.45
CA VAL A 119 5.88 7.72 -1.38
C VAL A 119 5.20 7.02 -2.55
N LEU A 120 4.19 6.20 -2.28
CA LEU A 120 3.60 5.26 -3.25
C LEU A 120 2.39 5.82 -4.00
N GLY A 121 1.75 6.85 -3.46
CA GLY A 121 0.50 7.38 -3.95
C GLY A 121 -0.73 6.69 -3.37
N HIS A 122 -1.89 7.22 -3.76
CA HIS A 122 -3.18 6.73 -3.32
C HIS A 122 -3.87 5.77 -4.32
N ASP A 123 -3.30 5.61 -5.52
CA ASP A 123 -3.82 4.73 -6.58
C ASP A 123 -5.33 4.94 -6.85
N SER A 124 -5.82 6.18 -6.70
CA SER A 124 -7.24 6.53 -6.80
C SER A 124 -7.42 8.02 -7.07
N LEU A 125 -8.44 8.39 -7.87
CA LEU A 125 -8.87 9.79 -8.04
C LEU A 125 -9.53 10.35 -6.77
N ALA A 126 -9.94 9.47 -5.83
CA ALA A 126 -10.59 9.88 -4.61
C ALA A 126 -9.69 10.81 -3.79
N HIS A 127 -10.24 11.98 -3.47
CA HIS A 127 -9.55 13.04 -2.72
C HIS A 127 -8.31 13.63 -3.40
N ALA A 128 -8.03 13.27 -4.66
CA ALA A 128 -6.95 13.89 -5.40
C ALA A 128 -7.20 15.41 -5.54
N PRO A 129 -6.19 16.25 -5.29
CA PRO A 129 -6.34 17.69 -5.38
C PRO A 129 -6.68 18.07 -6.82
N HIS A 130 -7.70 18.89 -7.00
CA HIS A 130 -8.20 19.39 -8.29
C HIS A 130 -8.79 18.36 -9.26
N ILE A 131 -8.30 17.11 -9.28
CA ILE A 131 -8.68 16.06 -10.24
C ILE A 131 -9.29 14.88 -9.47
N ASN A 132 -10.39 15.17 -8.78
CA ASN A 132 -11.23 14.18 -8.10
C ASN A 132 -12.58 14.06 -8.82
N PRO A 133 -13.39 13.01 -8.53
CA PRO A 133 -14.66 12.79 -9.21
C PRO A 133 -15.59 14.01 -9.25
N ASP A 134 -15.71 14.76 -8.15
CA ASP A 134 -16.55 15.96 -8.10
C ASP A 134 -16.04 17.08 -9.01
N ALA A 135 -14.73 17.28 -9.05
CA ALA A 135 -14.11 18.29 -9.89
C ALA A 135 -14.15 17.89 -11.38
N LEU A 136 -13.96 16.62 -11.70
CA LEU A 136 -14.09 16.07 -13.05
C LEU A 136 -15.52 16.22 -13.57
N LYS A 137 -16.54 15.87 -12.78
CA LYS A 137 -17.96 16.08 -13.13
C LYS A 137 -18.25 17.56 -13.46
N LYS A 138 -17.69 18.50 -12.69
CA LYS A 138 -17.82 19.94 -12.96
C LYS A 138 -17.16 20.40 -14.27
N HIS A 139 -16.13 19.69 -14.74
CA HIS A 139 -15.48 19.94 -16.03
C HIS A 139 -16.07 19.11 -17.18
N GLY A 140 -17.25 18.52 -16.95
CA GLY A 140 -18.05 17.85 -17.98
C GLY A 140 -17.59 16.44 -18.29
N TYR A 141 -16.87 15.78 -17.37
CA TYR A 141 -16.67 14.33 -17.45
C TYR A 141 -17.93 13.61 -17.00
N ASP A 142 -18.32 12.57 -17.71
CA ASP A 142 -19.43 11.72 -17.29
C ASP A 142 -18.99 10.65 -16.27
N GLU A 143 -19.96 9.97 -15.64
CA GLU A 143 -19.67 8.97 -14.61
C GLU A 143 -18.92 7.76 -15.17
N ILE A 144 -19.18 7.36 -16.40
CA ILE A 144 -18.53 6.22 -17.05
C ILE A 144 -17.07 6.55 -17.32
N GLU A 145 -16.78 7.76 -17.80
CA GLU A 145 -15.41 8.23 -18.04
C GLU A 145 -14.57 8.23 -16.76
N ILE A 146 -15.17 8.61 -15.63
CA ILE A 146 -14.52 8.63 -14.31
C ILE A 146 -14.32 7.20 -13.79
N GLU A 147 -15.32 6.33 -13.89
CA GLU A 147 -15.23 4.93 -13.46
C GLU A 147 -14.18 4.15 -14.27
N GLU A 148 -14.13 4.35 -15.59
CA GLU A 148 -13.12 3.72 -16.44
C GLU A 148 -11.70 4.23 -16.11
N ALA A 149 -11.55 5.52 -15.80
CA ALA A 149 -10.28 6.07 -15.35
C ALA A 149 -9.85 5.52 -13.99
N GLU A 150 -10.78 5.44 -13.04
CA GLU A 150 -10.53 4.88 -11.71
C GLU A 150 -10.09 3.42 -11.81
N HIS A 151 -10.78 2.62 -12.63
CA HIS A 151 -10.41 1.23 -12.91
C HIS A 151 -9.00 1.11 -13.52
N ASP A 152 -8.65 1.99 -14.48
CA ASP A 152 -7.32 2.00 -15.08
C ASP A 152 -6.23 2.34 -14.05
N ILE A 153 -6.49 3.32 -13.18
CA ILE A 153 -5.56 3.71 -12.11
C ILE A 153 -5.40 2.58 -11.09
N GLU A 154 -6.49 1.95 -10.67
CA GLU A 154 -6.46 0.84 -9.72
C GLU A 154 -5.67 -0.36 -10.29
N HIS A 155 -5.84 -0.64 -11.58
CA HIS A 155 -5.16 -1.74 -12.26
C HIS A 155 -3.68 -1.45 -12.54
N MET A 156 -3.36 -0.24 -13.00
CA MET A 156 -1.99 0.15 -13.36
C MET A 156 -1.18 0.70 -12.17
N LYS A 157 -1.83 1.00 -11.04
CA LYS A 157 -1.25 1.65 -9.85
C LYS A 157 -0.59 3.00 -10.16
N MET A 158 -1.21 3.72 -11.11
CA MET A 158 -0.80 5.05 -11.56
C MET A 158 -1.83 5.69 -12.49
N LEU A 159 -1.89 7.02 -12.46
CA LEU A 159 -2.38 7.89 -13.52
C LEU A 159 -1.28 8.04 -14.58
N ASN A 160 -1.58 7.85 -15.87
CA ASN A 160 -0.62 8.00 -16.96
C ASN A 160 -1.29 8.38 -18.30
N ASP A 161 -0.52 8.43 -19.38
CA ASP A 161 -1.02 8.78 -20.72
C ASP A 161 -2.02 7.74 -21.29
N PHE A 162 -1.99 6.52 -20.77
CA PHE A 162 -2.88 5.43 -21.15
C PHE A 162 -4.15 5.35 -20.29
N THR A 163 -4.25 6.10 -19.20
CA THR A 163 -5.48 6.21 -18.42
C THR A 163 -6.58 6.75 -19.32
N ARG A 164 -7.65 5.96 -19.49
CA ARG A 164 -8.75 6.36 -20.37
C ARG A 164 -9.41 7.61 -19.81
N HIS A 165 -9.70 8.55 -20.72
CA HIS A 165 -10.42 9.81 -20.49
C HIS A 165 -9.71 10.84 -19.59
N VAL A 166 -9.19 10.40 -18.45
CA VAL A 166 -8.48 11.23 -17.47
C VAL A 166 -6.98 10.99 -17.67
N ASN A 167 -6.42 11.52 -18.76
CA ASN A 167 -4.97 11.55 -18.96
C ASN A 167 -4.47 13.00 -19.07
N PRO A 168 -3.16 13.27 -18.88
CA PRO A 168 -2.64 14.62 -18.81
C PRO A 168 -3.02 15.49 -20.02
N LYS A 169 -3.05 14.90 -21.22
CA LYS A 169 -3.42 15.62 -22.44
C LYS A 169 -4.90 16.03 -22.45
N LYS A 170 -5.81 15.09 -22.16
CA LYS A 170 -7.26 15.35 -22.11
C LYS A 170 -7.63 16.33 -20.99
N LEU A 171 -6.94 16.24 -19.84
CA LEU A 171 -7.13 17.17 -18.73
C LEU A 171 -6.79 18.61 -19.14
N LYS A 172 -5.68 18.84 -19.85
CA LYS A 172 -5.35 20.17 -20.39
C LYS A 172 -6.40 20.68 -21.37
N GLU A 173 -6.88 19.81 -22.28
CA GLU A 173 -7.93 20.15 -23.24
C GLU A 173 -9.26 20.55 -22.56
N ARG A 174 -9.52 20.03 -21.35
CA ARG A 174 -10.68 20.34 -20.52
C ARG A 174 -10.47 21.52 -19.55
N GLY A 175 -9.34 22.21 -19.64
CA GLY A 175 -9.09 23.47 -18.92
C GLY A 175 -8.37 23.33 -17.58
N PHE A 176 -7.86 22.14 -17.23
CA PHE A 176 -6.97 22.00 -16.08
C PHE A 176 -5.59 22.59 -16.39
N SER A 177 -5.05 23.35 -15.44
CA SER A 177 -3.69 23.87 -15.54
C SER A 177 -2.64 22.79 -15.30
N ASP A 178 -1.43 23.00 -15.82
CA ASP A 178 -0.30 22.09 -15.61
C ASP A 178 0.00 21.85 -14.13
N ILE A 179 -0.18 22.87 -13.28
CA ILE A 179 0.03 22.78 -11.84
C ILE A 179 -0.98 21.84 -11.21
N GLN A 180 -2.27 22.01 -11.51
CA GLN A 180 -3.33 21.16 -10.98
C GLN A 180 -3.17 19.69 -11.39
N ILE A 181 -2.74 19.47 -12.64
CA ILE A 181 -2.45 18.12 -13.14
C ILE A 181 -1.28 17.52 -12.36
N GLN A 182 -0.21 18.29 -12.14
CA GLN A 182 0.96 17.81 -11.43
C GLN A 182 0.66 17.48 -9.96
N GLU A 183 -0.13 18.31 -9.27
CA GLU A 183 -0.53 18.06 -7.87
C GLU A 183 -1.37 16.79 -7.75
N ALA A 184 -2.33 16.58 -8.65
CA ALA A 184 -3.08 15.33 -8.71
C ALA A 184 -2.18 14.14 -9.03
N TYR A 185 -1.24 14.30 -9.97
CA TYR A 185 -0.31 13.25 -10.37
C TYR A 185 0.56 12.79 -9.20
N ILE A 186 1.11 13.73 -8.43
CA ILE A 186 1.90 13.45 -7.23
C ILE A 186 1.06 12.73 -6.18
N TYR A 187 -0.18 13.16 -5.96
CA TYR A 187 -1.07 12.50 -4.99
C TYR A 187 -1.42 11.07 -5.41
N ILE A 188 -1.79 10.86 -6.68
CA ILE A 188 -2.25 9.55 -7.17
C ILE A 188 -1.08 8.58 -7.29
N ASN A 189 0.04 9.01 -7.87
CA ASN A 189 1.17 8.13 -8.20
C ASN A 189 2.20 8.04 -7.08
N GLY A 190 2.17 8.99 -6.14
CA GLY A 190 3.17 9.18 -5.11
C GLY A 190 4.28 10.10 -5.57
N THR A 191 5.05 10.60 -4.59
CA THR A 191 6.26 11.37 -4.86
C THR A 191 7.43 10.50 -5.31
N GLU A 192 7.32 9.18 -5.13
CA GLU A 192 8.38 8.18 -5.28
C GLU A 192 9.60 8.42 -4.38
N SER A 193 9.57 9.46 -3.54
CA SER A 193 10.62 9.91 -2.63
C SER A 193 10.11 9.91 -1.20
N ILE A 194 11.04 9.74 -0.26
CA ILE A 194 10.75 9.84 1.17
C ILE A 194 11.03 11.25 1.73
N GLU A 195 11.73 12.09 0.96
CA GLU A 195 12.08 13.44 1.38
C GLU A 195 10.83 14.30 1.51
N ASN A 196 10.71 15.03 2.62
CA ASN A 196 9.52 15.79 3.00
C ASN A 196 8.25 14.96 3.27
N ALA A 197 8.36 13.63 3.39
CA ALA A 197 7.24 12.81 3.81
C ALA A 197 6.71 13.28 5.18
N PRO A 198 5.38 13.25 5.39
CA PRO A 198 4.76 13.69 6.64
C PRO A 198 5.30 12.85 7.81
N HIS A 199 5.44 13.46 8.99
CA HIS A 199 5.94 12.85 10.24
C HIS A 199 7.40 12.40 10.22
N LEU A 200 7.99 12.16 9.05
CA LEU A 200 9.33 11.61 8.94
C LEU A 200 10.39 12.62 9.39
N LYS A 201 11.14 12.23 10.42
CA LYS A 201 12.26 13.01 10.94
C LYS A 201 13.42 13.06 9.94
N PRO A 202 14.04 14.23 9.71
CA PRO A 202 15.20 14.36 8.82
C PRO A 202 16.37 13.44 9.18
N GLU A 203 16.56 13.15 10.47
CA GLU A 203 17.60 12.22 10.97
C GLU A 203 17.42 10.78 10.48
N HIS A 204 16.22 10.40 10.04
CA HIS A 204 15.91 9.07 9.52
C HIS A 204 16.05 8.98 8.00
N TYR A 205 16.24 10.09 7.28
CA TYR A 205 16.41 10.07 5.82
C TYR A 205 17.53 9.12 5.36
N PRO A 206 18.72 9.10 6.00
CA PRO A 206 19.82 8.21 5.57
C PRO A 206 19.49 6.72 5.56
N VAL A 207 18.48 6.27 6.33
CA VAL A 207 18.04 4.87 6.36
C VAL A 207 17.42 4.44 5.03
N PHE A 208 16.86 5.39 4.28
CA PHE A 208 16.11 5.16 3.05
C PHE A 208 16.86 5.64 1.81
N ASP A 209 18.12 6.09 1.94
CA ASP A 209 18.92 6.49 0.80
C ASP A 209 19.19 5.26 -0.11
N THR A 210 18.94 5.43 -1.41
CA THR A 210 19.04 4.37 -2.43
C THR A 210 20.24 4.59 -3.35
N ALA A 211 20.49 3.67 -4.28
CA ALA A 211 21.55 3.76 -5.28
C ALA A 211 21.42 5.00 -6.17
N ASN A 212 20.18 5.42 -6.45
CA ASN A 212 19.86 6.57 -7.29
C ASN A 212 18.95 7.54 -6.55
N LYS A 213 18.84 8.76 -7.09
CA LYS A 213 17.80 9.72 -6.68
C LYS A 213 16.42 9.12 -6.98
N CYS A 214 15.51 9.25 -6.03
CA CYS A 214 14.16 8.70 -6.12
C CYS A 214 13.16 9.83 -6.37
N GLY A 215 12.35 9.73 -7.43
CA GLY A 215 11.23 10.65 -7.65
C GLY A 215 11.62 12.12 -7.60
N THR A 216 10.96 12.87 -6.71
CA THR A 216 11.23 14.30 -6.45
C THR A 216 12.43 14.56 -5.54
N GLY A 217 13.02 13.52 -4.96
CA GLY A 217 14.15 13.60 -4.02
C GLY A 217 15.49 13.91 -4.69
N GLN A 218 16.43 14.39 -3.89
CA GLN A 218 17.80 14.68 -4.27
C GLN A 218 18.83 13.77 -3.60
N ARG A 219 18.44 13.06 -2.54
CA ARG A 219 19.33 12.18 -1.78
C ARG A 219 19.53 10.83 -2.46
N PHE A 220 20.74 10.31 -2.33
CA PHE A 220 21.14 8.98 -2.77
C PHE A 220 22.46 8.60 -2.10
N ILE A 221 22.80 7.31 -2.15
CA ILE A 221 24.10 6.81 -1.71
C ILE A 221 25.13 7.11 -2.80
N GLU A 222 26.03 8.04 -2.50
CA GLU A 222 27.14 8.42 -3.39
C GLU A 222 27.94 7.19 -3.87
N PRO A 223 28.49 7.18 -5.10
CA PRO A 223 29.22 6.06 -5.69
C PRO A 223 30.34 5.51 -4.79
N ILE A 224 31.01 6.37 -4.03
CA ILE A 224 32.04 5.95 -3.08
C ILE A 224 31.49 5.08 -1.93
N GLY A 225 30.24 5.28 -1.51
CA GLY A 225 29.56 4.41 -0.55
C GLY A 225 29.41 2.98 -1.08
N HIS A 226 29.08 2.83 -2.37
CA HIS A 226 29.02 1.52 -3.03
C HIS A 226 30.38 0.82 -3.02
N VAL A 227 31.44 1.55 -3.35
CA VAL A 227 32.82 1.04 -3.37
C VAL A 227 33.27 0.65 -1.97
N ARG A 228 32.98 1.45 -0.95
CA ARG A 228 33.29 1.14 0.46
C ARG A 228 32.58 -0.13 0.92
N MET A 229 31.31 -0.32 0.57
CA MET A 229 30.58 -1.54 0.88
C MET A 229 31.21 -2.76 0.20
N MET A 230 31.57 -2.65 -1.08
CA MET A 230 32.29 -3.73 -1.78
C MET A 230 33.64 -4.03 -1.10
N ALA A 231 34.37 -2.99 -0.71
CA ALA A 231 35.68 -3.12 -0.09
C ALA A 231 35.61 -3.76 1.30
N ALA A 232 34.55 -3.50 2.07
CA ALA A 232 34.31 -4.14 3.37
C ALA A 232 34.07 -5.66 3.24
N VAL A 233 33.45 -6.09 2.13
CA VAL A 233 33.09 -7.51 1.91
C VAL A 233 34.20 -8.28 1.18
N GLN A 234 34.95 -7.62 0.30
CA GLN A 234 35.98 -8.24 -0.55
C GLN A 234 37.01 -9.11 0.20
N PRO A 235 37.48 -8.76 1.41
CA PRO A 235 38.42 -9.56 2.19
C PRO A 235 37.89 -10.94 2.58
N PHE A 236 36.58 -11.17 2.60
CA PHE A 236 35.97 -12.46 2.98
C PHE A 236 35.59 -13.33 1.77
N LEU A 237 35.90 -12.86 0.56
CA LEU A 237 35.59 -13.54 -0.69
C LEU A 237 36.86 -14.06 -1.36
N SER A 238 36.87 -15.35 -1.69
CA SER A 238 37.95 -15.95 -2.49
C SER A 238 37.91 -15.44 -3.94
N GLY A 239 36.72 -15.28 -4.51
CA GLY A 239 36.45 -14.63 -5.80
C GLY A 239 36.26 -13.11 -5.71
N ALA A 240 35.74 -12.52 -6.79
CA ALA A 240 35.44 -11.09 -6.90
C ALA A 240 33.96 -10.77 -6.62
N ILE A 241 33.61 -9.49 -6.73
CA ILE A 241 32.24 -8.98 -6.58
C ILE A 241 31.77 -8.46 -7.94
N SER A 242 30.65 -8.97 -8.42
CA SER A 242 29.99 -8.52 -9.65
C SER A 242 28.78 -7.66 -9.29
N LYS A 243 29.09 -6.50 -8.72
CA LYS A 243 28.15 -5.43 -8.38
C LYS A 243 28.43 -4.23 -9.27
N THR A 244 27.38 -3.55 -9.71
CA THR A 244 27.51 -2.30 -10.48
C THR A 244 27.46 -1.10 -9.55
N VAL A 245 28.40 -0.17 -9.70
CA VAL A 245 28.37 1.15 -9.06
C VAL A 245 27.58 2.09 -9.96
N ASN A 246 26.37 2.46 -9.53
CA ASN A 246 25.53 3.42 -10.22
C ASN A 246 26.04 4.84 -9.98
N MET A 247 26.06 5.66 -11.03
CA MET A 247 26.49 7.05 -11.01
C MET A 247 25.47 7.94 -11.70
N PRO A 248 25.17 9.12 -11.15
CA PRO A 248 24.34 10.13 -11.81
C PRO A 248 24.88 10.53 -13.20
N HIS A 249 23.99 11.02 -14.06
CA HIS A 249 24.31 11.42 -15.43
C HIS A 249 25.35 12.56 -15.46
N GLU A 250 25.30 13.45 -14.48
CA GLU A 250 26.17 14.63 -14.34
C GLU A 250 27.64 14.30 -14.00
N TYR A 251 27.96 13.06 -13.64
CA TYR A 251 29.33 12.66 -13.29
C TYR A 251 30.31 12.79 -14.48
N THR A 252 31.43 13.47 -14.21
CA THR A 252 32.52 13.73 -15.15
C THR A 252 33.46 12.54 -15.34
N VAL A 253 34.30 12.59 -16.38
CA VAL A 253 35.31 11.56 -16.64
C VAL A 253 36.33 11.49 -15.50
N GLU A 254 36.69 12.64 -14.94
CA GLU A 254 37.62 12.79 -13.83
C GLU A 254 37.09 12.12 -12.55
N GLU A 255 35.81 12.31 -12.23
CA GLU A 255 35.16 11.68 -11.09
C GLU A 255 35.07 10.16 -11.25
N ILE A 256 34.73 9.66 -12.44
CA ILE A 256 34.72 8.23 -12.75
C ILE A 256 36.13 7.64 -12.57
N LYS A 257 37.16 8.33 -13.08
CA LYS A 257 38.56 7.91 -12.92
C LYS A 257 38.95 7.83 -11.45
N ASP A 258 38.57 8.82 -10.64
CA ASP A 258 38.85 8.82 -9.21
C ASP A 258 38.19 7.62 -8.50
N ILE A 259 36.97 7.25 -8.87
CA ILE A 259 36.31 6.05 -8.34
C ILE A 259 37.09 4.77 -8.69
N TYR A 260 37.55 4.61 -9.93
CA TYR A 260 38.43 3.47 -10.29
C TYR A 260 39.70 3.44 -9.44
N MET A 261 40.35 4.59 -9.24
CA MET A 261 41.57 4.68 -8.45
C MET A 261 41.33 4.35 -6.97
N LYS A 262 40.22 4.82 -6.39
CA LYS A 262 39.82 4.51 -5.01
C LYS A 262 39.52 3.03 -4.85
N ALA A 263 38.77 2.43 -5.77
CA ALA A 263 38.48 1.00 -5.78
C ALA A 263 39.75 0.15 -5.79
N TRP A 264 40.72 0.48 -6.65
CA TRP A 264 42.01 -0.21 -6.70
C TRP A 264 42.80 -0.06 -5.39
N LYS A 265 42.89 1.16 -4.85
CA LYS A 265 43.58 1.43 -3.57
C LYS A 265 42.95 0.68 -2.39
N MET A 266 41.64 0.42 -2.44
CA MET A 266 40.89 -0.34 -1.43
C MET A 266 40.98 -1.86 -1.64
N GLY A 267 41.74 -2.34 -2.63
CA GLY A 267 41.97 -3.77 -2.84
C GLY A 267 40.82 -4.51 -3.52
N LEU A 268 39.92 -3.80 -4.20
CA LEU A 268 38.87 -4.44 -4.99
C LEU A 268 39.45 -5.21 -6.17
N LYS A 269 39.02 -6.47 -6.33
CA LYS A 269 39.48 -7.34 -7.42
C LYS A 269 38.83 -7.01 -8.76
N ALA A 270 37.62 -6.46 -8.72
CA ALA A 270 36.85 -6.05 -9.89
C ALA A 270 35.92 -4.89 -9.52
N ILE A 271 35.61 -4.05 -10.51
CA ILE A 271 34.61 -2.99 -10.40
C ILE A 271 33.89 -2.82 -11.74
N ALA A 272 32.57 -2.72 -11.68
CA ALA A 272 31.74 -2.34 -12.81
C ALA A 272 31.07 -0.99 -12.47
N ILE A 273 31.03 -0.09 -13.45
CA ILE A 273 30.43 1.24 -13.30
C ILE A 273 29.33 1.38 -14.34
N TYR A 274 28.23 1.99 -13.92
CA TYR A 274 27.17 2.43 -14.81
C TYR A 274 26.86 3.90 -14.53
N ARG A 275 27.13 4.77 -15.51
CA ARG A 275 26.67 6.16 -15.48
C ARG A 275 25.30 6.23 -16.15
N ASP A 276 24.36 6.90 -15.49
CA ASP A 276 23.03 7.09 -16.06
C ASP A 276 23.10 7.74 -17.46
N GLY A 277 22.19 7.35 -18.34
CA GLY A 277 22.15 7.77 -19.74
C GLY A 277 23.24 7.19 -20.66
N SER A 278 24.18 6.38 -20.14
CA SER A 278 25.26 5.79 -20.96
C SER A 278 24.82 4.61 -21.85
N LYS A 279 23.60 4.10 -21.67
CA LYS A 279 22.99 3.05 -22.52
C LYS A 279 21.66 3.52 -23.08
N GLY A 280 21.39 3.18 -24.34
CA GLY A 280 20.15 3.57 -25.04
C GLY A 280 18.88 2.85 -24.56
N SER A 281 19.00 1.77 -23.79
CA SER A 281 17.87 1.11 -23.14
C SER A 281 18.25 0.66 -21.73
N GLN A 282 17.36 0.93 -20.77
CA GLN A 282 17.52 0.57 -19.37
C GLN A 282 16.38 -0.35 -18.93
N PRO A 283 16.67 -1.45 -18.21
CA PRO A 283 15.63 -2.35 -17.72
C PRO A 283 14.85 -1.78 -16.53
N LEU A 284 15.46 -0.89 -15.73
CA LEU A 284 14.86 -0.23 -14.56
C LEU A 284 15.11 1.28 -14.64
N SER A 285 14.13 2.07 -14.17
CA SER A 285 14.22 3.53 -13.99
C SER A 285 13.79 3.93 -12.58
N SER A 286 14.43 4.95 -12.01
CA SER A 286 14.12 5.50 -10.67
C SER A 286 13.11 6.66 -10.69
N GLY A 287 12.49 6.89 -11.86
CA GLY A 287 11.42 7.85 -12.05
C GLY A 287 10.59 7.54 -13.30
N ASN A 288 9.33 7.98 -13.29
CA ASN A 288 8.43 7.84 -14.43
C ASN A 288 8.72 8.93 -15.50
N LYS A 289 9.85 8.80 -16.21
CA LYS A 289 10.18 9.69 -17.34
C LYS A 289 9.38 9.26 -18.58
N THR A 290 8.34 10.01 -18.94
CA THR A 290 7.75 9.91 -20.28
C THR A 290 8.81 10.36 -21.31
N PRO A 291 8.96 9.67 -22.46
CA PRO A 291 10.09 9.90 -23.36
C PRO A 291 10.15 11.29 -24.04
N ASP A 292 9.13 12.14 -23.86
CA ASP A 292 8.97 13.40 -24.62
C ASP A 292 9.00 14.70 -23.78
N SER A 293 9.24 14.64 -22.47
CA SER A 293 9.41 15.86 -21.67
C SER A 293 10.88 16.33 -21.68
N LYS A 294 11.16 17.34 -22.51
CA LYS A 294 12.39 18.13 -22.42
C LYS A 294 12.43 18.84 -21.06
N GLU A 295 13.22 18.32 -20.14
CA GLU A 295 13.52 18.93 -18.84
C GLU A 295 14.50 20.10 -19.03
N GLU A 296 14.04 21.33 -18.80
CA GLU A 296 14.85 22.42 -18.25
C GLU A 296 13.88 23.46 -17.65
N SER A 297 14.04 23.79 -16.35
CA SER A 297 13.40 24.89 -15.58
C SER A 297 12.28 24.62 -14.55
N ILE A 298 11.87 23.38 -14.26
CA ILE A 298 10.72 23.13 -13.34
C ILE A 298 11.13 22.83 -11.88
N GLN A 299 12.39 22.51 -11.60
CA GLN A 299 12.84 22.09 -10.27
C GLN A 299 12.63 23.14 -9.16
N ASP A 300 12.96 24.41 -9.40
CA ASP A 300 12.85 25.48 -8.38
C ASP A 300 11.40 25.89 -8.08
N LYS A 301 10.49 25.77 -9.05
CA LYS A 301 9.05 26.03 -8.83
C LYS A 301 8.36 24.89 -8.09
N THR A 302 8.80 23.66 -8.34
CA THR A 302 8.21 22.45 -7.75
C THR A 302 8.43 22.40 -6.24
N GLU A 303 9.60 22.83 -5.76
CA GLU A 303 9.94 22.79 -4.32
C GLU A 303 9.20 23.86 -3.50
N ALA A 304 9.00 25.06 -4.07
CA ALA A 304 8.22 26.12 -3.45
C ALA A 304 6.71 25.79 -3.44
N LEU A 305 6.20 25.20 -4.53
CA LEU A 305 4.81 24.75 -4.64
C LEU A 305 4.53 23.52 -3.77
N LEU A 306 5.48 22.59 -3.61
CA LEU A 306 5.35 21.45 -2.68
C LEU A 306 5.10 21.94 -1.26
N LYS A 307 5.85 22.95 -0.79
CA LYS A 307 5.67 23.52 0.57
C LYS A 307 4.32 24.20 0.78
N GLU A 308 3.70 24.70 -0.28
CA GLU A 308 2.39 25.37 -0.23
C GLU A 308 1.25 24.34 -0.34
N ALA A 309 1.36 23.34 -1.23
CA ALA A 309 0.42 22.23 -1.36
C ALA A 309 0.45 21.26 -0.16
N LEU A 310 1.62 21.09 0.49
CA LEU A 310 1.77 20.26 1.69
C LEU A 310 1.06 20.81 2.93
N LYS A 311 0.66 22.09 2.94
CA LYS A 311 -0.16 22.64 4.04
C LYS A 311 -1.59 22.11 4.04
N ASP A 312 -2.10 21.66 2.89
CA ASP A 312 -3.49 21.22 2.73
C ASP A 312 -3.64 19.69 2.68
N ILE A 313 -2.54 18.93 2.55
CA ILE A 313 -2.56 17.46 2.42
C ILE A 313 -2.52 16.71 3.76
N VAL A 314 -2.34 17.42 4.89
CA VAL A 314 -2.40 16.81 6.24
C VAL A 314 -3.57 17.38 7.04
N HIS A 315 -4.78 16.91 6.73
CA HIS A 315 -5.91 17.00 7.65
C HIS A 315 -6.51 15.62 7.95
N ARG A 316 -5.65 14.66 8.31
CA ARG A 316 -6.03 13.61 9.27
C ARG A 316 -5.33 13.94 10.58
N GLY A 317 -6.12 14.33 11.58
CA GLY A 317 -5.61 14.74 12.89
C GLY A 317 -6.24 16.02 13.45
N GLU A 318 -6.78 16.89 12.60
CA GLU A 318 -7.61 18.00 13.06
C GLU A 318 -9.09 17.59 13.05
N LYS A 319 -9.73 17.72 14.21
CA LYS A 319 -11.16 17.49 14.37
C LYS A 319 -11.93 18.40 13.41
N LEU A 320 -12.52 17.84 12.37
CA LEU A 320 -13.46 18.55 11.51
C LEU A 320 -14.66 18.97 12.36
N ARG A 321 -14.78 20.28 12.61
CA ARG A 321 -15.86 20.81 13.45
C ARG A 321 -17.17 20.76 12.68
N LEU A 322 -18.11 19.98 13.20
CA LEU A 322 -19.49 19.99 12.72
C LEU A 322 -20.15 21.36 12.96
N PRO A 323 -21.00 21.81 12.02
CA PRO A 323 -21.77 23.04 12.20
C PRO A 323 -22.76 22.90 13.36
N ALA A 324 -23.04 24.03 14.04
CA ALA A 324 -23.98 24.06 15.16
C ALA A 324 -25.40 23.61 14.75
N LYS A 325 -25.80 23.86 13.50
CA LYS A 325 -27.01 23.34 12.86
C LYS A 325 -26.61 22.39 11.75
N ARG A 326 -27.10 21.15 11.81
CA ARG A 326 -26.77 20.06 10.88
C ARG A 326 -28.02 19.36 10.38
N ILE A 327 -27.90 18.83 9.18
CA ILE A 327 -28.90 17.98 8.52
C ILE A 327 -28.47 16.53 8.79
N GLY A 328 -29.44 15.62 8.75
CA GLY A 328 -29.25 14.20 9.00
C GLY A 328 -30.63 13.60 9.22
N PHE A 329 -30.70 12.29 9.28
CA PHE A 329 -31.97 11.60 9.45
C PHE A 329 -32.10 11.02 10.85
N ASN A 330 -33.36 10.87 11.28
CA ASN A 330 -33.72 10.18 12.50
C ASN A 330 -34.52 8.97 12.09
N TYR A 331 -34.18 7.83 12.67
CA TYR A 331 -34.87 6.60 12.38
C TYR A 331 -35.18 5.87 13.67
N ALA A 332 -36.42 5.41 13.80
CA ALA A 332 -36.88 4.63 14.92
C ALA A 332 -37.14 3.21 14.42
N ALA A 333 -36.50 2.23 15.06
CA ALA A 333 -36.67 0.83 14.74
C ALA A 333 -36.93 0.02 16.01
N THR A 334 -37.44 -1.19 15.85
CA THR A 334 -37.59 -2.19 16.89
C THR A 334 -36.66 -3.34 16.56
N ILE A 335 -35.77 -3.74 17.46
CA ILE A 335 -34.88 -4.90 17.29
C ILE A 335 -35.16 -5.87 18.43
N GLY A 336 -35.57 -7.10 18.13
CA GLY A 336 -35.83 -8.11 19.15
C GLY A 336 -36.88 -7.68 20.19
N GLY A 337 -37.85 -6.85 19.78
CA GLY A 337 -38.88 -6.28 20.66
C GLY A 337 -38.47 -5.05 21.48
N GLN A 338 -37.23 -4.56 21.35
CA GLN A 338 -36.77 -3.32 21.97
C GLN A 338 -36.69 -2.17 20.97
N ARG A 339 -37.18 -0.99 21.36
CA ARG A 339 -37.19 0.18 20.49
C ARG A 339 -35.87 0.96 20.58
N ILE A 340 -35.24 1.17 19.43
CA ILE A 340 -34.03 1.93 19.23
C ILE A 340 -34.33 3.17 18.37
N PHE A 341 -33.66 4.26 18.69
CA PHE A 341 -33.64 5.49 17.92
C PHE A 341 -32.19 5.72 17.51
N PHE A 342 -31.96 5.90 16.22
CA PHE A 342 -30.65 6.32 15.74
C PHE A 342 -30.79 7.60 14.93
N ARG A 343 -29.78 8.44 15.05
CA ARG A 343 -29.72 9.73 14.38
C ARG A 343 -28.35 9.94 13.78
N THR A 344 -28.30 10.50 12.57
CA THR A 344 -27.07 10.92 11.93
C THR A 344 -26.93 12.44 11.97
N GLY A 345 -25.70 12.92 11.92
CA GLY A 345 -25.38 14.32 11.67
C GLY A 345 -24.39 14.43 10.52
N GLU A 346 -24.73 15.24 9.52
CA GLU A 346 -23.98 15.39 8.28
C GLU A 346 -23.28 16.75 8.20
N TYR A 347 -22.18 16.76 7.47
CA TYR A 347 -21.54 17.97 6.97
C TYR A 347 -22.35 18.56 5.81
N LYS A 348 -22.04 19.81 5.41
CA LYS A 348 -22.74 20.50 4.31
C LYS A 348 -22.60 19.79 2.95
N ASN A 349 -21.60 18.93 2.80
CA ASN A 349 -21.35 18.13 1.60
C ASN A 349 -22.09 16.78 1.60
N GLY A 350 -22.92 16.49 2.61
CA GLY A 350 -23.65 15.21 2.73
C GLY A 350 -22.83 14.09 3.37
N GLN A 351 -21.56 14.31 3.71
CA GLN A 351 -20.74 13.32 4.41
C GLN A 351 -21.21 13.17 5.87
N MET A 352 -21.26 11.94 6.38
CA MET A 352 -21.57 11.69 7.78
C MET A 352 -20.44 12.15 8.70
N GLY A 353 -20.77 12.84 9.80
CA GLY A 353 -19.80 13.24 10.82
C GLY A 353 -20.15 12.81 12.25
N GLU A 354 -21.37 12.36 12.52
CA GLU A 354 -21.73 11.84 13.84
C GLU A 354 -22.92 10.88 13.79
N ILE A 355 -22.98 10.00 14.79
CA ILE A 355 -24.10 9.11 15.07
C ILE A 355 -24.53 9.24 16.53
N PHE A 356 -25.83 9.17 16.76
CA PHE A 356 -26.42 9.02 18.10
C PHE A 356 -27.26 7.77 18.14
N ILE A 357 -27.21 7.11 19.29
CA ILE A 357 -27.97 5.89 19.56
C ILE A 357 -28.68 6.08 20.90
N ASP A 358 -30.01 6.01 20.89
CA ASP A 358 -30.83 5.98 22.10
C ASP A 358 -31.75 4.76 22.07
N MET A 359 -32.04 4.21 23.24
CA MET A 359 -32.88 3.02 23.39
C MET A 359 -33.91 3.22 24.49
N PHE A 360 -35.16 2.90 24.18
CA PHE A 360 -36.24 2.97 25.15
C PHE A 360 -36.19 1.75 26.07
N LYS A 361 -36.26 1.97 27.40
CA LYS A 361 -36.24 0.93 28.44
C LYS A 361 -34.96 0.06 28.54
N ALA A 362 -33.82 0.55 28.07
CA ALA A 362 -32.51 -0.07 28.35
C ALA A 362 -31.96 0.33 29.73
N GLY A 363 -31.22 -0.58 30.38
CA GLY A 363 -30.54 -0.29 31.65
C GLY A 363 -29.50 0.83 31.52
N ALA A 364 -29.28 1.59 32.60
CA ALA A 364 -28.40 2.77 32.59
C ALA A 364 -26.98 2.47 32.07
N SER A 365 -26.41 1.33 32.45
CA SER A 365 -25.08 0.89 31.98
C SER A 365 -25.04 0.64 30.48
N TYR A 366 -26.09 0.05 29.93
CA TYR A 366 -26.19 -0.27 28.50
C TYR A 366 -26.38 0.99 27.65
N LYS A 367 -27.23 1.92 28.11
CA LYS A 367 -27.37 3.25 27.49
C LYS A 367 -26.05 4.03 27.50
N SER A 368 -25.34 4.00 28.62
CA SER A 368 -24.05 4.70 28.75
C SER A 368 -23.02 4.11 27.80
N LEU A 369 -22.96 2.78 27.66
CA LEU A 369 -22.05 2.10 26.75
C LEU A 369 -22.34 2.43 25.28
N LEU A 370 -23.62 2.40 24.87
CA LEU A 370 -24.01 2.80 23.51
C LEU A 370 -23.74 4.28 23.23
N ASN A 371 -23.94 5.15 24.23
CA ASN A 371 -23.61 6.56 24.09
C ASN A 371 -22.09 6.77 23.94
N CYS A 372 -21.26 6.13 24.79
CA CYS A 372 -19.81 6.17 24.66
C CYS A 372 -19.34 5.61 23.30
N PHE A 373 -20.00 4.56 22.82
CA PHE A 373 -19.75 4.01 21.49
C PHE A 373 -20.09 5.03 20.38
N ALA A 374 -21.29 5.61 20.41
CA ALA A 374 -21.72 6.60 19.42
C ALA A 374 -20.78 7.83 19.40
N VAL A 375 -20.35 8.29 20.57
CA VAL A 375 -19.35 9.37 20.71
C VAL A 375 -18.01 8.96 20.10
N SER A 376 -17.55 7.73 20.34
CA SER A 376 -16.27 7.23 19.81
C SER A 376 -16.28 7.13 18.29
N VAL A 377 -17.36 6.60 17.71
CA VAL A 377 -17.53 6.52 16.24
C VAL A 377 -17.65 7.92 15.65
N SER A 378 -18.44 8.80 16.25
CA SER A 378 -18.57 10.20 15.82
C SER A 378 -17.23 10.94 15.84
N LEU A 379 -16.42 10.71 16.88
CA LEU A 379 -15.08 11.27 16.96
C LEU A 379 -14.20 10.72 15.84
N GLY A 380 -14.20 9.40 15.61
CA GLY A 380 -13.44 8.82 14.51
C GLY A 380 -13.83 9.38 13.14
N LEU A 381 -15.13 9.52 12.86
CA LEU A 381 -15.62 10.15 11.63
C LEU A 381 -15.16 11.62 11.51
N GLN A 382 -15.17 12.38 12.60
CA GLN A 382 -14.67 13.77 12.64
C GLN A 382 -13.16 13.90 12.45
N TYR A 383 -12.40 12.83 12.71
CA TYR A 383 -10.95 12.78 12.50
C TYR A 383 -10.58 12.12 11.16
N GLY A 384 -11.58 11.85 10.30
CA GLY A 384 -11.36 11.36 8.93
C GLY A 384 -11.23 9.85 8.79
N VAL A 385 -11.69 9.08 9.79
CA VAL A 385 -11.81 7.62 9.66
C VAL A 385 -12.96 7.31 8.69
N PRO A 386 -12.72 6.55 7.59
CA PRO A 386 -13.76 6.22 6.62
C PRO A 386 -14.90 5.39 7.23
N LEU A 387 -16.14 5.65 6.81
CA LEU A 387 -17.34 4.94 7.31
C LEU A 387 -17.26 3.43 7.01
N GLU A 388 -16.68 3.08 5.86
CA GLU A 388 -16.43 1.72 5.38
C GLU A 388 -15.68 0.89 6.43
N LYS A 389 -14.71 1.50 7.15
CA LYS A 389 -13.94 0.82 8.18
C LYS A 389 -14.75 0.50 9.43
N PHE A 390 -15.69 1.37 9.80
CA PHE A 390 -16.63 1.06 10.87
C PHE A 390 -17.61 -0.04 10.43
N VAL A 391 -18.13 0.05 9.21
CA VAL A 391 -19.03 -0.94 8.61
C VAL A 391 -18.41 -2.33 8.60
N GLU A 392 -17.18 -2.47 8.07
CA GLU A 392 -16.43 -3.74 8.06
C GLU A 392 -16.23 -4.32 9.46
N LYS A 393 -16.05 -3.46 10.46
CA LYS A 393 -15.72 -3.89 11.82
C LYS A 393 -16.93 -4.29 12.67
N PHE A 394 -18.08 -3.64 12.45
CA PHE A 394 -19.23 -3.74 13.35
C PHE A 394 -20.42 -4.53 12.79
N ILE A 395 -20.44 -4.82 11.48
CA ILE A 395 -21.42 -5.75 10.92
C ILE A 395 -21.15 -7.16 11.46
N TYR A 396 -22.23 -7.93 11.66
CA TYR A 396 -22.24 -9.28 12.24
C TYR A 396 -21.76 -9.36 13.71
N THR A 397 -21.62 -8.22 14.39
CA THR A 397 -21.42 -8.22 15.84
C THR A 397 -22.68 -8.74 16.54
N ARG A 398 -22.50 -9.65 17.51
CA ARG A 398 -23.59 -10.41 18.13
C ARG A 398 -23.74 -10.03 19.59
N PHE A 399 -24.86 -9.40 19.95
CA PHE A 399 -25.27 -9.17 21.34
C PHE A 399 -26.72 -8.67 21.40
N GLU A 400 -27.35 -8.83 22.56
CA GLU A 400 -28.75 -8.44 22.78
C GLU A 400 -28.94 -6.92 22.83
N PRO A 401 -30.07 -6.37 22.34
CA PRO A 401 -31.18 -7.10 21.72
C PRO A 401 -30.86 -7.55 20.28
N SER A 402 -31.16 -8.81 19.99
CA SER A 402 -31.02 -9.40 18.66
C SER A 402 -32.37 -9.93 18.16
N GLY A 403 -32.53 -10.06 16.84
CA GLY A 403 -33.71 -10.66 16.22
C GLY A 403 -34.40 -9.77 15.19
N PHE A 404 -35.69 -10.05 14.98
CA PHE A 404 -36.48 -9.40 13.95
C PHE A 404 -36.57 -7.89 14.15
N THR A 405 -36.52 -7.17 13.02
CA THR A 405 -36.71 -5.73 12.99
C THR A 405 -37.88 -5.31 12.12
N ASP A 406 -38.37 -4.10 12.36
CA ASP A 406 -39.42 -3.43 11.58
C ASP A 406 -38.88 -2.63 10.38
N HIS A 407 -37.57 -2.68 10.10
CA HIS A 407 -36.97 -2.00 8.96
C HIS A 407 -37.28 -2.72 7.64
N PRO A 408 -37.64 -2.01 6.54
CA PRO A 408 -37.99 -2.62 5.26
C PRO A 408 -36.86 -3.47 4.67
N ASN A 409 -35.62 -2.98 4.74
CA ASN A 409 -34.44 -3.65 4.18
C ASN A 409 -33.72 -4.61 5.16
N VAL A 410 -33.74 -4.36 6.47
CA VAL A 410 -32.95 -5.13 7.47
C VAL A 410 -33.87 -5.94 8.38
N ARG A 411 -34.49 -7.01 7.86
CA ARG A 411 -35.54 -7.76 8.61
C ARG A 411 -35.07 -8.47 9.88
N ASN A 412 -33.79 -8.77 10.00
CA ASN A 412 -33.22 -9.43 11.17
C ASN A 412 -31.82 -8.87 11.43
N ALA A 413 -31.51 -8.56 12.68
CA ALA A 413 -30.20 -8.06 13.08
C ALA A 413 -29.63 -8.87 14.23
N THR A 414 -28.32 -9.08 14.20
CA THR A 414 -27.61 -9.84 15.23
C THR A 414 -27.20 -9.00 16.44
N SER A 415 -27.32 -7.68 16.33
CA SER A 415 -27.21 -6.70 17.41
C SER A 415 -27.72 -5.32 16.96
N PRO A 416 -27.86 -4.34 17.86
CA PRO A 416 -28.11 -2.95 17.49
C PRO A 416 -27.04 -2.34 16.58
N LEU A 417 -25.77 -2.70 16.78
CA LEU A 417 -24.69 -2.16 15.96
C LEU A 417 -24.68 -2.77 14.56
N ASP A 418 -24.88 -4.08 14.47
CA ASP A 418 -25.07 -4.78 13.19
C ASP A 418 -26.23 -4.15 12.39
N PHE A 419 -27.35 -3.84 13.03
CA PHE A 419 -28.47 -3.15 12.40
C PHE A 419 -28.09 -1.75 11.88
N ILE A 420 -27.51 -0.91 12.74
CA ILE A 420 -27.18 0.47 12.40
C ILE A 420 -26.17 0.50 11.25
N PHE A 421 -25.06 -0.24 11.33
CA PHE A 421 -24.02 -0.18 10.31
C PHE A 421 -24.43 -0.76 8.97
N ARG A 422 -25.41 -1.68 8.92
CA ARG A 422 -25.99 -2.12 7.64
C ARG A 422 -26.84 -1.03 6.99
N ILE A 423 -27.60 -0.27 7.78
CA ILE A 423 -28.36 0.87 7.24
C ILE A 423 -27.41 1.96 6.77
N LEU A 424 -26.38 2.29 7.57
CA LEU A 424 -25.38 3.27 7.16
C LEU A 424 -24.64 2.84 5.89
N ALA A 425 -24.35 1.55 5.74
CA ALA A 425 -23.75 1.03 4.52
C ALA A 425 -24.70 1.13 3.31
N ALA A 426 -25.99 0.86 3.49
CA ALA A 426 -26.97 1.00 2.42
C ALA A 426 -27.16 2.46 2.00
N ASP A 427 -27.35 3.36 2.98
CA ASP A 427 -27.75 4.75 2.73
C ASP A 427 -26.59 5.66 2.31
N TYR A 428 -25.39 5.47 2.87
CA TYR A 428 -24.22 6.31 2.57
C TYR A 428 -23.22 5.65 1.61
N LEU A 429 -23.15 4.31 1.58
CA LEU A 429 -22.16 3.59 0.76
C LEU A 429 -22.77 2.85 -0.43
N GLY A 430 -24.10 2.88 -0.59
CA GLY A 430 -24.80 2.15 -1.65
C GLY A 430 -24.69 0.62 -1.54
N ARG A 431 -24.23 0.09 -0.40
CA ARG A 431 -23.98 -1.34 -0.18
C ARG A 431 -25.25 -2.12 0.13
N THR A 432 -26.03 -2.34 -0.92
CA THR A 432 -27.28 -3.11 -0.87
C THR A 432 -27.08 -4.63 -0.73
N ASP A 433 -25.83 -5.11 -0.76
CA ASP A 433 -25.46 -6.50 -0.49
C ASP A 433 -25.58 -6.87 1.00
N LEU A 434 -25.57 -5.88 1.88
CA LEU A 434 -25.60 -6.07 3.35
C LEU A 434 -27.01 -6.13 3.95
N VAL A 435 -28.03 -5.77 3.16
CA VAL A 435 -29.44 -5.77 3.57
C VAL A 435 -30.14 -7.04 3.07
N GLN A 436 -31.03 -7.61 3.87
CA GLN A 436 -31.70 -8.86 3.51
C GLN A 436 -32.78 -8.68 2.44
N VAL A 437 -33.38 -7.50 2.34
CA VAL A 437 -34.40 -7.20 1.33
C VAL A 437 -33.96 -6.01 0.49
N GLN A 438 -33.57 -6.31 -0.74
CA GLN A 438 -33.22 -5.32 -1.74
C GLN A 438 -34.51 -4.79 -2.37
N HIS A 439 -34.85 -3.53 -2.13
CA HIS A 439 -35.96 -2.88 -2.82
C HIS A 439 -35.41 -2.14 -4.05
N ASN A 440 -35.79 -2.61 -5.24
CA ASN A 440 -35.55 -1.90 -6.49
C ASN A 440 -36.60 -0.80 -6.67
N GLY A 441 -36.54 0.25 -5.85
CA GLY A 441 -37.32 1.47 -6.02
C GLY A 441 -38.84 1.35 -5.77
N VAL A 442 -39.32 2.25 -4.90
CA VAL A 442 -40.71 2.68 -4.68
C VAL A 442 -41.68 1.59 -4.21
N ASP A 443 -41.89 1.52 -2.89
CA ASP A 443 -43.23 1.52 -2.31
C ASP A 443 -43.20 1.94 -0.83
N ASP A 444 -44.33 2.52 -0.44
CA ASP A 444 -44.56 3.59 0.51
C ASP A 444 -44.72 3.13 1.97
N THR A 445 -44.15 3.89 2.92
CA THR A 445 -44.89 4.41 4.08
C THR A 445 -44.08 5.49 4.81
N SER A 446 -44.43 6.74 4.50
CA SER A 446 -44.14 7.99 5.23
C SER A 446 -42.74 8.59 5.12
N TYR A 447 -42.58 9.57 4.23
CA TYR A 447 -42.39 11.00 4.58
C TYR A 447 -42.13 11.81 3.30
N ASP A 448 -43.21 12.20 2.61
CA ASP A 448 -43.21 13.38 1.76
C ASP A 448 -43.28 14.61 2.67
N VAL A 449 -42.19 15.39 2.74
CA VAL A 449 -42.13 16.84 2.46
C VAL A 449 -40.64 17.22 2.42
N ALA A 450 -40.06 17.22 1.21
CA ALA A 450 -39.07 18.20 0.72
C ALA A 450 -38.16 17.61 -0.39
N LYS A 451 -38.70 17.21 -1.54
CA LYS A 451 -37.87 17.09 -2.75
C LYS A 451 -38.62 17.24 -4.07
N ASP A 452 -39.45 18.27 -4.15
CA ASP A 452 -40.20 18.59 -5.38
C ASP A 452 -39.43 19.47 -6.39
N ILE A 453 -38.12 19.24 -6.55
CA ILE A 453 -37.31 19.90 -7.62
C ILE A 453 -36.43 18.90 -8.40
N ALA A 454 -36.59 17.59 -8.22
CA ALA A 454 -35.68 16.61 -8.84
C ALA A 454 -36.35 15.52 -9.68
N GLU A 455 -37.53 15.79 -10.28
CA GLU A 455 -38.05 14.94 -11.35
C GLU A 455 -37.85 15.59 -12.72
N LYS A 456 -36.83 15.10 -13.43
CA LYS A 456 -36.89 14.73 -14.86
C LYS A 456 -35.52 14.24 -15.30
N ASN A 457 -35.34 12.93 -15.40
CA ASN A 457 -35.09 12.27 -16.69
C ASN A 457 -34.96 10.75 -16.51
N VAL A 458 -35.91 10.05 -17.13
CA VAL A 458 -36.00 8.61 -17.28
C VAL A 458 -34.99 8.15 -18.35
N ILE A 459 -34.24 7.07 -18.10
CA ILE A 459 -33.62 6.28 -19.17
C ILE A 459 -34.07 4.81 -19.07
N LYS A 460 -34.51 4.32 -20.23
CA LYS A 460 -35.02 2.98 -20.55
C LYS A 460 -33.94 1.90 -20.39
N LYS A 461 -34.35 0.75 -19.85
CA LYS A 461 -33.63 -0.53 -19.94
C LYS A 461 -33.47 -0.96 -21.41
N VAL A 462 -32.26 -1.37 -21.78
CA VAL A 462 -31.99 -2.30 -22.89
C VAL A 462 -31.24 -3.49 -22.31
N GLN A 463 -31.70 -4.68 -22.64
CA GLN A 463 -31.13 -5.97 -22.25
C GLN A 463 -29.89 -6.28 -23.11
N SER A 464 -28.88 -6.90 -22.51
CA SER A 464 -27.96 -7.79 -23.22
C SER A 464 -27.58 -8.97 -22.31
N GLU A 465 -27.90 -10.16 -22.80
CA GLU A 465 -27.49 -11.45 -22.25
C GLU A 465 -26.01 -11.70 -22.59
N ASP A 466 -25.22 -12.11 -21.60
CA ASP A 466 -24.19 -13.13 -21.82
C ASP A 466 -23.78 -13.75 -20.47
N LYS A 467 -24.24 -15.00 -20.21
CA LYS A 467 -23.89 -15.77 -19.01
C LYS A 467 -22.70 -16.66 -19.32
N SER A 468 -21.58 -16.44 -18.62
CA SER A 468 -20.43 -17.35 -18.66
C SER A 468 -20.73 -18.63 -17.86
N ARG A 469 -20.33 -19.79 -18.41
CA ARG A 469 -20.64 -21.16 -17.95
C ARG A 469 -19.91 -21.60 -16.66
N VAL A 470 -19.39 -20.65 -15.88
CA VAL A 470 -18.57 -20.94 -14.68
C VAL A 470 -19.39 -20.86 -13.39
N ASP A 471 -20.39 -19.97 -13.32
CA ASP A 471 -21.26 -19.81 -12.15
C ASP A 471 -22.23 -20.99 -11.92
N ASP A 472 -22.63 -21.67 -12.99
CA ASP A 472 -23.53 -22.83 -12.90
C ASP A 472 -22.87 -24.08 -12.29
N PHE A 473 -21.53 -24.11 -12.20
CA PHE A 473 -20.79 -25.24 -11.63
C PHE A 473 -20.58 -25.11 -10.11
N LEU A 474 -20.39 -23.89 -9.60
CA LEU A 474 -20.19 -23.63 -8.16
C LEU A 474 -21.50 -23.66 -7.36
N THR A 475 -22.63 -23.31 -7.99
CA THR A 475 -23.94 -23.29 -7.32
C THR A 475 -24.49 -24.70 -7.02
N ARG A 476 -23.89 -25.77 -7.56
CA ARG A 476 -24.37 -27.16 -7.38
C ARG A 476 -23.74 -27.93 -6.21
N LEU A 477 -22.77 -27.37 -5.47
CA LEU A 477 -21.99 -28.15 -4.50
C LEU A 477 -22.26 -27.88 -3.00
N ASP A 478 -22.85 -26.74 -2.60
CA ASP A 478 -22.81 -26.33 -1.17
C ASP A 478 -24.17 -25.98 -0.53
N GLY A 479 -25.23 -26.73 -0.84
CA GLY A 479 -26.57 -26.45 -0.30
C GLY A 479 -26.86 -26.92 1.14
N ASP A 480 -26.18 -27.97 1.64
CA ASP A 480 -26.63 -28.69 2.85
C ASP A 480 -25.49 -29.19 3.78
N ALA A 481 -24.24 -28.75 3.57
CA ALA A 481 -23.11 -29.29 4.33
C ALA A 481 -22.91 -28.56 5.68
N PRO A 482 -22.98 -29.27 6.83
CA PRO A 482 -22.80 -28.66 8.15
C PRO A 482 -21.33 -28.23 8.39
N PRO A 483 -21.08 -27.24 9.24
CA PRO A 483 -19.72 -26.86 9.62
C PRO A 483 -19.05 -27.97 10.45
N CYS A 484 -17.73 -28.08 10.33
CA CYS A 484 -16.94 -29.09 11.04
C CYS A 484 -17.01 -28.89 12.56
N ASP A 485 -17.38 -29.93 13.30
CA ASP A 485 -17.43 -29.96 14.77
C ASP A 485 -16.07 -29.74 15.47
N HIS A 486 -14.97 -30.01 14.77
CA HIS A 486 -13.62 -29.89 15.33
C HIS A 486 -12.95 -28.54 15.05
N CYS A 487 -13.17 -27.93 13.87
CA CYS A 487 -12.44 -26.71 13.48
C CYS A 487 -13.33 -25.61 12.87
N GLY A 488 -14.64 -25.83 12.73
CA GLY A 488 -15.60 -24.85 12.22
C GLY A 488 -15.57 -24.58 10.71
N HIS A 489 -14.66 -25.18 9.96
CA HIS A 489 -14.61 -25.04 8.50
C HIS A 489 -15.80 -25.75 7.84
N ILE A 490 -16.36 -25.17 6.76
CA ILE A 490 -17.47 -25.78 6.01
C ILE A 490 -16.99 -27.14 5.46
N THR A 491 -17.75 -28.19 5.76
CA THR A 491 -17.43 -29.52 5.26
C THR A 491 -17.91 -29.69 3.83
N VAL A 492 -17.32 -30.62 3.09
CA VAL A 492 -17.81 -31.02 1.77
C VAL A 492 -18.40 -32.41 1.85
N ARG A 493 -19.46 -32.66 1.09
CA ARG A 493 -20.13 -33.95 1.06
C ARG A 493 -19.22 -35.01 0.43
N ASN A 494 -19.01 -36.11 1.15
CA ASN A 494 -18.19 -37.24 0.72
C ASN A 494 -19.00 -38.53 0.90
N GLY A 495 -19.83 -38.85 -0.09
CA GLY A 495 -20.82 -39.93 -0.02
C GLY A 495 -21.99 -39.59 0.89
N THR A 496 -22.32 -40.47 1.83
CA THR A 496 -23.33 -40.24 2.89
C THR A 496 -22.78 -39.41 4.06
N CYS A 497 -21.46 -39.20 4.11
CA CYS A 497 -20.78 -38.45 5.15
C CYS A 497 -20.32 -37.07 4.67
N TYR A 498 -19.75 -36.30 5.58
CA TYR A 498 -19.12 -35.02 5.33
C TYR A 498 -17.64 -35.06 5.73
N ARG A 499 -16.78 -34.41 4.95
CA ARG A 499 -15.34 -34.35 5.20
C ARG A 499 -14.87 -32.91 5.30
N CYS A 500 -14.08 -32.60 6.31
CA CYS A 500 -13.41 -31.31 6.44
C CYS A 500 -12.11 -31.32 5.63
N LEU A 501 -11.96 -30.40 4.68
CA LEU A 501 -10.72 -30.25 3.89
C LEU A 501 -9.58 -29.62 4.70
N ASN A 502 -9.90 -28.90 5.77
CA ASN A 502 -8.90 -28.20 6.57
C ASN A 502 -8.22 -29.12 7.60
N CYS A 503 -8.99 -29.87 8.40
CA CYS A 503 -8.45 -30.73 9.46
C CYS A 503 -8.54 -32.24 9.18
N GLY A 504 -9.19 -32.63 8.08
CA GLY A 504 -9.36 -34.04 7.72
C GLY A 504 -10.44 -34.80 8.50
N ASN A 505 -11.12 -34.17 9.46
CA ASN A 505 -12.18 -34.82 10.23
C ASN A 505 -13.35 -35.27 9.33
N SER A 506 -13.97 -36.41 9.66
CA SER A 506 -15.12 -36.98 8.93
C SER A 506 -16.34 -37.05 9.85
N MET A 507 -17.49 -36.55 9.40
CA MET A 507 -18.72 -36.44 10.17
C MET A 507 -19.88 -37.15 9.48
N GLY A 508 -20.77 -37.79 10.23
CA GLY A 508 -21.98 -38.43 9.67
C GLY A 508 -21.77 -39.81 9.02
N CYS A 509 -20.65 -40.48 9.29
CA CYS A 509 -20.49 -41.90 8.97
C CYS A 509 -20.99 -42.75 10.14
N SER A 510 -22.01 -43.57 9.91
CA SER A 510 -22.34 -44.73 10.74
C SER A 510 -21.54 -45.95 10.32
#